data_AF-A0A1Z9PPP4-F1
#
_entry.id   AF-A0A1Z9PPP4-F1
#
_cell.length_a   1.000
_cell.length_b   1.000
_cell.length_c   1.000
_cell.angle_alpha   90.00
_cell.angle_beta   90.00
_cell.angle_gamma   90.00
#
_symmetry.space_group_name_H-M   'P 1'
#
loop_
_entity.id
_entity.type
_entity.pdbx_description
1 polymer ?
#
loop_
_entity_poly.entity_id
_entity_poly.type
_entity_poly.pdbx_seq_one_letter_code
_entity_poly.pdbx_strand_id
1 'polypeptide(L)'
;MAAINFPDNPSLNQEYSDKGFTYKWNGTVWISVGISTTRISNIREIDDIKSSFNGSTTQFPLKVGGTNVTPVTAQQLIIVIGGVIQDPNQDYSLSGANIVFSTPPANGLSFIGTILGTDLPLNTIADDSVTPAKISLGGPSWATDGTVGISSGINIVGVATVGGNAIIGGVATIAGTTQSTNKDTGSLVLQGGLGVEKNINAGGNIAAVGNLTAVDGSFSGNVTIGGTLTKQDVTNIDSVGVVTARAGIKVNAGGVDISAGGITAAGIASVSAGAAGTVTIGYGNTTLIVDGGARVTGILTVGTSSLTLDGTNNKVNIGSGVTVDATGYRVGGDTFLHATGAALPFLNVAGVTTSTGGFMIGITSATSTVITNGPIKTLNFVGAGNTFQVTGTTVDISIAGGGGGGSTGKTQFLASGIGPGSSIRTQ
;
A
#
# COMPACT_ATOMS: atom_id res chain seq x y z
N MET A 1 78.11 -10.55 -47.21
CA MET A 1 77.99 -9.12 -47.55
C MET A 1 76.67 -8.93 -48.30
N ALA A 2 75.75 -8.13 -47.78
CA ALA A 2 74.54 -7.78 -48.54
C ALA A 2 74.94 -6.78 -49.63
N ALA A 3 74.78 -7.14 -50.91
CA ALA A 3 75.04 -6.24 -52.03
C ALA A 3 74.10 -5.01 -51.94
N ILE A 4 74.60 -3.85 -52.38
CA ILE A 4 73.79 -2.64 -52.55
C ILE A 4 73.19 -2.73 -53.96
N ASN A 5 71.86 -2.72 -54.06
CA ASN A 5 71.15 -2.79 -55.33
C ASN A 5 70.86 -1.37 -55.82
N PHE A 6 71.76 -0.84 -56.65
CA PHE A 6 71.54 0.44 -57.30
C PHE A 6 70.40 0.34 -58.33
N PRO A 7 69.67 1.45 -58.58
CA PRO A 7 68.73 1.53 -59.70
C PRO A 7 69.41 1.22 -61.03
N ASP A 8 68.75 0.43 -61.89
CA ASP A 8 69.32 -0.07 -63.16
C ASP A 8 69.48 1.02 -64.24
N ASN A 9 68.72 2.12 -64.18
CA ASN A 9 68.73 3.19 -65.19
C ASN A 9 68.80 4.59 -64.55
N PRO A 10 69.93 4.99 -63.97
CA PRO A 10 70.04 6.29 -63.34
C PRO A 10 70.23 7.46 -64.30
N SER A 11 69.60 8.58 -64.01
CA SER A 11 69.84 9.85 -64.71
C SER A 11 71.10 10.55 -64.17
N LEU A 12 71.75 11.38 -65.00
CA LEU A 12 72.92 12.16 -64.58
C LEU A 12 72.58 12.99 -63.34
N ASN A 13 73.43 12.91 -62.32
CA ASN A 13 73.25 13.53 -61.00
C ASN A 13 72.13 12.95 -60.12
N GLN A 14 71.49 11.84 -60.51
CA GLN A 14 70.52 11.17 -59.65
C GLN A 14 71.19 10.71 -58.35
N GLU A 15 70.51 10.94 -57.24
CA GLU A 15 70.94 10.48 -55.91
C GLU A 15 70.14 9.24 -55.48
N TYR A 16 70.82 8.32 -54.79
CA TYR A 16 70.25 7.10 -54.24
C TYR A 16 70.79 6.89 -52.83
N SER A 17 69.90 6.67 -51.87
CA SER A 17 70.28 6.42 -50.48
C SER A 17 69.94 4.99 -50.07
N ASP A 18 70.93 4.24 -49.62
CA ASP A 18 70.76 2.90 -49.03
C ASP A 18 71.64 2.78 -47.78
N LYS A 19 71.08 2.15 -46.73
CA LYS A 19 71.79 1.84 -45.46
C LYS A 19 72.63 2.98 -44.88
N GLY A 20 72.19 4.23 -45.04
CA GLY A 20 72.83 5.42 -44.46
C GLY A 20 73.86 6.12 -45.35
N PHE A 21 74.14 5.62 -46.56
CA PHE A 21 75.01 6.28 -47.53
C PHE A 21 74.19 6.80 -48.70
N THR A 22 74.55 7.99 -49.20
CA THR A 22 74.03 8.58 -50.43
C THR A 22 75.06 8.45 -51.53
N TYR A 23 74.61 7.97 -52.68
CA TYR A 23 75.39 7.79 -53.89
C TYR A 23 74.80 8.66 -54.99
N LYS A 24 75.64 9.23 -55.85
CA LYS A 24 75.24 10.04 -56.99
C LYS A 24 75.74 9.43 -58.28
N TRP A 25 74.89 9.37 -59.29
CA TRP A 25 75.28 8.90 -60.62
C TRP A 25 76.03 10.00 -61.37
N ASN A 26 77.30 9.74 -61.71
CA ASN A 26 78.13 10.70 -62.45
C ASN A 26 78.00 10.57 -63.99
N GLY A 27 77.09 9.73 -64.47
CA GLY A 27 76.96 9.38 -65.89
C GLY A 27 77.59 8.05 -66.28
N THR A 28 78.40 7.43 -65.40
CA THR A 28 79.08 6.16 -65.69
C THR A 28 79.08 5.20 -64.50
N VAL A 29 79.25 5.70 -63.28
CA VAL A 29 79.24 4.91 -62.05
C VAL A 29 78.55 5.68 -60.91
N TRP A 30 78.02 4.94 -59.94
CA TRP A 30 77.56 5.51 -58.68
C TRP A 30 78.76 5.87 -57.82
N ILE A 31 78.96 7.16 -57.56
CA ILE A 31 79.98 7.66 -56.63
C ILE A 31 79.34 7.98 -55.28
N SER A 32 79.96 7.60 -54.17
CA SER A 32 79.47 8.01 -52.85
C SER A 32 79.63 9.53 -52.71
N VAL A 33 78.56 10.23 -52.31
CA VAL A 33 78.55 11.69 -52.15
C VAL A 33 78.24 12.17 -50.73
N GLY A 34 78.09 11.24 -49.78
CA GLY A 34 77.98 11.58 -48.36
C GLY A 34 77.11 10.59 -47.57
N ILE A 35 77.07 10.79 -46.24
CA ILE A 35 76.19 10.08 -45.32
C ILE A 35 74.83 10.80 -45.22
N SER A 36 73.74 10.05 -45.19
CA SER A 36 72.37 10.57 -45.08
C SER A 36 72.20 11.35 -43.77
N THR A 37 71.67 12.57 -43.85
CA THR A 37 71.63 13.60 -42.79
C THR A 37 70.82 13.25 -41.54
N THR A 38 70.34 12.02 -41.39
CA THR A 38 69.41 11.69 -40.30
C THR A 38 69.98 10.81 -39.19
N ARG A 39 71.15 10.15 -39.32
CA ARG A 39 71.72 9.37 -38.21
C ARG A 39 73.25 9.35 -38.26
N ILE A 40 73.86 10.08 -37.32
CA ILE A 40 75.31 10.28 -36.98
C ILE A 40 76.07 11.46 -37.63
N SER A 41 75.49 12.67 -37.68
CA SER A 41 76.21 13.91 -38.03
C SER A 41 77.21 14.42 -36.97
N ASN A 42 77.36 13.71 -35.87
CA ASN A 42 78.05 14.20 -34.68
C ASN A 42 79.56 13.94 -34.72
N ILE A 43 80.02 12.79 -35.23
CA ILE A 43 81.45 12.50 -35.39
C ILE A 43 81.87 12.79 -36.84
N ARG A 44 82.81 13.71 -37.04
CA ARG A 44 83.27 14.14 -38.38
C ARG A 44 84.80 14.22 -38.44
N GLU A 45 85.43 13.75 -39.51
CA GLU A 45 86.87 13.87 -39.73
C GLU A 45 87.24 15.27 -40.25
N ILE A 46 88.32 15.85 -39.74
CA ILE A 46 88.87 17.15 -40.15
C ILE A 46 89.75 16.94 -41.39
N ASP A 47 89.63 17.84 -42.36
CA ASP A 47 90.46 17.86 -43.57
C ASP A 47 91.95 17.87 -43.22
N ASP A 48 92.76 17.16 -44.01
CA ASP A 48 94.19 17.04 -43.81
C ASP A 48 94.91 18.40 -43.99
N ILE A 49 95.57 18.88 -42.93
CA ILE A 49 96.34 20.15 -42.92
C ILE A 49 97.85 19.94 -42.97
N LYS A 50 98.34 18.68 -43.10
CA LYS A 50 99.79 18.36 -43.00
C LYS A 50 100.67 19.14 -43.98
N SER A 51 100.15 19.49 -45.15
CA SER A 51 100.90 20.23 -46.18
C SER A 51 101.31 21.64 -45.74
N SER A 52 100.66 22.16 -44.70
CA SER A 52 100.94 23.48 -44.14
C SER A 52 101.94 23.42 -42.97
N PHE A 53 102.37 22.23 -42.53
CA PHE A 53 103.33 22.08 -41.44
C PHE A 53 104.75 22.46 -41.87
N ASN A 54 105.34 23.44 -41.20
CA ASN A 54 106.65 24.01 -41.56
C ASN A 54 107.57 24.23 -40.34
N GLY A 55 107.16 23.81 -39.14
CA GLY A 55 107.91 24.02 -37.90
C GLY A 55 107.87 25.45 -37.34
N SER A 56 107.03 26.34 -37.87
CA SER A 56 106.89 27.73 -37.40
C SER A 56 105.43 28.22 -37.29
N THR A 57 104.56 27.82 -38.23
CA THR A 57 103.13 28.15 -38.19
C THR A 57 102.43 27.36 -37.09
N THR A 58 101.71 28.06 -36.21
CA THR A 58 100.94 27.46 -35.11
C THR A 58 99.44 27.37 -35.39
N GLN A 59 98.90 28.19 -36.29
CA GLN A 59 97.46 28.31 -36.51
C GLN A 59 97.03 27.75 -37.86
N PHE A 60 96.00 26.89 -37.84
CA PHE A 60 95.48 26.21 -39.03
C PHE A 60 93.95 26.21 -39.04
N PRO A 61 93.30 26.39 -40.21
CA PRO A 61 91.85 26.32 -40.30
C PRO A 61 91.35 24.89 -40.13
N LEU A 62 90.33 24.73 -39.31
CA LEU A 62 89.57 23.48 -39.16
C LEU A 62 88.49 23.45 -40.24
N LYS A 63 88.57 22.46 -41.12
CA LYS A 63 87.60 22.24 -42.19
C LYS A 63 87.13 20.80 -42.22
N VAL A 64 85.92 20.58 -42.72
CA VAL A 64 85.39 19.26 -43.07
C VAL A 64 84.79 19.36 -44.46
N GLY A 65 85.29 18.60 -45.42
CA GLY A 65 84.85 18.67 -46.81
C GLY A 65 85.05 20.06 -47.42
N GLY A 66 86.12 20.76 -47.04
CA GLY A 66 86.49 22.10 -47.50
C GLY A 66 85.77 23.26 -46.80
N THR A 67 84.79 22.99 -45.95
CA THR A 67 84.00 24.02 -45.25
C THR A 67 84.51 24.21 -43.82
N ASN A 68 84.67 25.46 -43.38
CA ASN A 68 85.09 25.77 -42.02
C ASN A 68 84.12 25.18 -40.98
N VAL A 69 84.69 24.62 -39.91
CA VAL A 69 83.94 24.11 -38.75
C VAL A 69 84.41 24.79 -37.48
N THR A 70 83.49 24.97 -36.53
CA THR A 70 83.75 25.63 -35.25
C THR A 70 83.36 24.70 -34.10
N PRO A 71 84.28 23.83 -33.63
CA PRO A 71 84.06 23.05 -32.42
C PRO A 71 83.87 23.99 -31.22
N VAL A 72 83.05 23.58 -30.26
CA VAL A 72 82.70 24.42 -29.10
C VAL A 72 83.84 24.45 -28.07
N THR A 73 84.58 23.35 -27.93
CA THR A 73 85.72 23.21 -27.03
C THR A 73 86.85 22.40 -27.69
N ALA A 74 88.10 22.58 -27.24
CA ALA A 74 89.22 21.77 -27.74
C ALA A 74 89.05 20.27 -27.44
N GLN A 75 88.34 19.93 -26.35
CA GLN A 75 88.00 18.56 -25.95
C GLN A 75 87.05 17.86 -26.92
N GLN A 76 86.31 18.62 -27.74
CA GLN A 76 85.50 18.06 -28.81
C GLN A 76 86.37 17.48 -29.93
N LEU A 77 87.67 17.75 -29.95
CA LEU A 77 88.59 17.24 -30.97
C LEU A 77 89.45 16.11 -30.43
N ILE A 78 89.71 15.12 -31.28
CA ILE A 78 90.84 14.21 -31.17
C ILE A 78 91.82 14.60 -32.27
N ILE A 79 93.01 15.06 -31.89
CA ILE A 79 94.06 15.49 -32.82
C ILE A 79 95.26 14.57 -32.68
N VAL A 80 95.78 14.10 -33.81
CA VAL A 80 96.98 13.26 -33.89
C VAL A 80 97.96 13.90 -34.85
N ILE A 81 99.18 14.15 -34.40
CA ILE A 81 100.28 14.67 -35.23
C ILE A 81 101.44 13.68 -35.21
N GLY A 82 101.91 13.26 -36.38
CA GLY A 82 103.05 12.34 -36.48
C GLY A 82 102.81 10.98 -35.79
N GLY A 83 101.55 10.58 -35.63
CA GLY A 83 101.15 9.39 -34.87
C GLY A 83 100.98 9.59 -33.36
N VAL A 84 101.18 10.80 -32.83
CA VAL A 84 101.05 11.13 -31.39
C VAL A 84 99.76 11.90 -31.15
N ILE A 85 98.90 11.40 -30.25
CA ILE A 85 97.69 12.10 -29.77
C ILE A 85 98.11 13.36 -29.02
N GLN A 86 97.47 14.48 -29.31
CA GLN A 86 97.74 15.78 -28.70
C GLN A 86 96.74 16.05 -27.56
N ASP A 87 97.20 16.68 -26.48
CA ASP A 87 96.36 17.02 -25.32
C ASP A 87 95.60 18.35 -25.54
N PRO A 88 94.25 18.34 -25.50
CA PRO A 88 93.46 19.56 -25.68
C PRO A 88 93.71 20.56 -24.54
N ASN A 89 93.78 21.85 -24.89
CA ASN A 89 94.15 22.98 -24.05
C ASN A 89 95.61 23.01 -23.55
N GLN A 90 96.45 22.03 -23.90
CA GLN A 90 97.88 22.04 -23.59
C GLN A 90 98.73 22.05 -24.87
N ASP A 91 98.53 21.06 -25.73
CA ASP A 91 99.23 20.96 -27.02
C ASP A 91 98.55 21.79 -28.10
N TYR A 92 97.24 22.03 -27.96
CA TYR A 92 96.49 22.91 -28.83
C TYR A 92 95.30 23.58 -28.14
N SER A 93 94.91 24.74 -28.65
CA SER A 93 93.68 25.46 -28.29
C SER A 93 92.86 25.80 -29.54
N LEU A 94 91.64 26.29 -29.35
CA LEU A 94 90.79 26.77 -30.44
C LEU A 94 90.71 28.30 -30.48
N SER A 95 90.69 28.85 -31.69
CA SER A 95 90.42 30.27 -31.95
C SER A 95 89.45 30.38 -33.11
N GLY A 96 88.14 30.39 -32.80
CA GLY A 96 87.08 30.35 -33.81
C GLY A 96 87.14 29.06 -34.62
N ALA A 97 87.26 29.18 -35.95
CA ALA A 97 87.39 28.05 -36.86
C ALA A 97 88.85 27.56 -37.03
N ASN A 98 89.77 27.95 -36.16
CA ASN A 98 91.17 27.54 -36.25
C ASN A 98 91.61 26.73 -35.03
N ILE A 99 92.45 25.72 -35.27
CA ILE A 99 93.29 25.09 -34.25
C ILE A 99 94.59 25.88 -34.12
N VAL A 100 95.06 26.05 -32.88
CA VAL A 100 96.30 26.75 -32.55
C VAL A 100 97.17 25.80 -31.73
N PHE A 101 98.25 25.29 -32.31
CA PHE A 101 99.21 24.44 -31.60
C PHE A 101 100.15 25.27 -30.72
N SER A 102 100.41 24.82 -29.51
CA SER A 102 101.36 25.47 -28.58
C SER A 102 102.81 25.30 -29.04
N THR A 103 103.10 24.19 -29.72
CA THR A 103 104.37 23.95 -30.44
C THR A 103 104.09 23.80 -31.93
N PRO A 104 104.75 24.56 -32.83
CA PRO A 104 104.53 24.44 -34.27
C PRO A 104 104.79 23.02 -34.77
N PRO A 105 103.85 22.40 -35.52
CA PRO A 105 104.08 21.07 -36.09
C PRO A 105 105.27 21.08 -37.07
N ALA A 106 106.21 20.16 -36.88
CA ALA A 106 107.38 20.04 -37.75
C ALA A 106 106.99 19.58 -39.17
N ASN A 107 107.78 19.96 -40.17
CA ASN A 107 107.56 19.55 -41.55
C ASN A 107 107.61 18.02 -41.70
N GLY A 108 106.68 17.46 -42.46
CA GLY A 108 106.59 16.03 -42.76
C GLY A 108 105.82 15.18 -41.74
N LEU A 109 105.31 15.77 -40.64
CA LEU A 109 104.43 15.04 -39.72
C LEU A 109 103.06 14.79 -40.35
N SER A 110 102.46 13.63 -40.10
CA SER A 110 101.08 13.33 -40.48
C SER A 110 100.08 14.10 -39.61
N PHE A 111 98.86 14.32 -40.09
CA PHE A 111 97.76 14.90 -39.33
C PHE A 111 96.51 14.01 -39.43
N ILE A 112 95.85 13.78 -38.30
CA ILE A 112 94.49 13.23 -38.24
C ILE A 112 93.73 14.08 -37.23
N GLY A 113 92.56 14.56 -37.63
CA GLY A 113 91.66 15.28 -36.72
C GLY A 113 90.26 14.68 -36.77
N THR A 114 89.62 14.49 -35.63
CA THR A 114 88.22 14.06 -35.55
C THR A 114 87.47 14.97 -34.59
N ILE A 115 86.34 15.50 -35.04
CA ILE A 115 85.36 16.23 -34.24
C ILE A 115 84.40 15.20 -33.65
N LEU A 116 84.25 15.19 -32.34
CA LEU A 116 83.26 14.42 -31.60
C LEU A 116 81.91 15.16 -31.60
N GLY A 117 80.83 14.42 -31.43
CA GLY A 117 79.47 14.98 -31.34
C GLY A 117 79.29 16.01 -30.25
N THR A 118 78.25 16.81 -30.38
CA THR A 118 77.67 17.46 -29.19
C THR A 118 77.08 16.39 -28.27
N ASP A 119 76.85 16.77 -27.02
CA ASP A 119 76.14 15.99 -26.03
C ASP A 119 74.83 15.44 -26.61
N LEU A 120 74.68 14.12 -26.57
CA LEU A 120 73.39 13.47 -26.74
C LEU A 120 72.92 13.13 -25.32
N PRO A 121 71.92 13.84 -24.77
CA PRO A 121 71.39 13.49 -23.45
C PRO A 121 70.84 12.06 -23.52
N LEU A 122 71.49 11.12 -22.81
CA LEU A 122 71.05 9.72 -22.71
C LEU A 122 69.97 9.54 -21.62
N ASN A 123 69.73 10.58 -20.81
CA ASN A 123 68.87 10.56 -19.62
C ASN A 123 67.66 11.51 -19.71
N THR A 124 67.54 12.30 -20.77
CA THR A 124 66.35 13.13 -21.02
C THR A 124 65.82 12.83 -22.42
N ILE A 125 64.57 12.39 -22.46
CA ILE A 125 63.83 12.22 -23.71
C ILE A 125 63.69 13.59 -24.37
N ALA A 126 64.00 13.69 -25.67
CA ALA A 126 63.83 14.94 -26.41
C ALA A 126 62.36 15.36 -26.39
N ASP A 127 62.11 16.66 -26.34
CA ASP A 127 60.76 17.21 -26.42
C ASP A 127 60.01 16.67 -27.66
N ASP A 128 58.70 16.46 -27.54
CA ASP A 128 57.83 15.84 -28.56
C ASP A 128 58.21 14.44 -29.09
N SER A 129 59.30 13.84 -28.59
CA SER A 129 59.79 12.58 -29.15
C SER A 129 58.96 11.37 -28.76
N VAL A 130 58.12 11.47 -27.71
CA VAL A 130 57.12 10.45 -27.36
C VAL A 130 55.75 10.95 -27.83
N THR A 131 55.34 10.50 -29.02
CA THR A 131 53.99 10.76 -29.53
C THR A 131 52.99 9.79 -28.89
N PRO A 132 51.68 10.11 -28.84
CA PRO A 132 50.67 9.19 -28.32
C PRO A 132 50.74 7.77 -28.95
N ALA A 133 51.02 7.69 -30.25
CA ALA A 133 51.19 6.43 -30.97
C ALA A 133 52.42 5.61 -30.53
N LYS A 134 53.46 6.24 -29.96
CA LYS A 134 54.66 5.56 -29.43
C LYS A 134 54.46 4.96 -28.05
N ILE A 135 53.42 5.38 -27.32
CA ILE A 135 53.08 4.81 -26.02
C ILE A 135 52.30 3.50 -26.20
N SER A 136 51.56 3.36 -27.30
CA SER A 136 50.92 2.08 -27.67
C SER A 136 50.33 2.14 -29.08
N LEU A 137 50.40 1.01 -29.80
CA LEU A 137 49.62 0.79 -31.02
C LEU A 137 48.16 0.51 -30.59
N GLY A 138 47.36 1.57 -30.38
CA GLY A 138 45.94 1.48 -30.05
C GLY A 138 45.55 1.67 -28.56
N GLY A 139 46.43 2.21 -27.71
CA GLY A 139 46.06 2.60 -26.35
C GLY A 139 45.55 4.05 -26.28
N PRO A 140 45.69 4.74 -25.13
CA PRO A 140 45.00 6.01 -24.87
C PRO A 140 45.24 7.05 -25.97
N SER A 141 44.15 7.51 -26.60
CA SER A 141 44.17 8.64 -27.53
C SER A 141 43.98 9.93 -26.74
N TRP A 142 45.00 10.78 -26.72
CA TRP A 142 44.87 12.13 -26.18
C TRP A 142 44.13 12.99 -27.21
N ALA A 143 42.94 13.45 -26.87
CA ALA A 143 42.16 14.34 -27.70
C ALA A 143 42.61 15.80 -27.51
N THR A 144 42.33 16.64 -28.51
CA THR A 144 42.70 18.06 -28.49
C THR A 144 41.93 18.88 -27.45
N ASP A 145 40.85 18.31 -26.90
CA ASP A 145 40.09 18.87 -25.78
C ASP A 145 40.69 18.49 -24.40
N GLY A 146 41.85 17.81 -24.39
CA GLY A 146 42.56 17.38 -23.19
C GLY A 146 42.02 16.08 -22.57
N THR A 147 41.06 15.41 -23.21
CA THR A 147 40.55 14.12 -22.73
C THR A 147 41.42 12.95 -23.16
N VAL A 148 41.33 11.85 -22.43
CA VAL A 148 41.97 10.57 -22.76
C VAL A 148 40.89 9.59 -23.22
N GLY A 149 40.89 9.24 -24.50
CA GLY A 149 40.03 8.20 -25.06
C GLY A 149 40.67 6.82 -24.92
N ILE A 150 39.95 5.85 -24.36
CA ILE A 150 40.39 4.45 -24.28
C ILE A 150 39.26 3.57 -24.81
N SER A 151 39.47 2.94 -25.97
CA SER A 151 38.42 2.22 -26.71
C SER A 151 38.23 0.77 -26.29
N SER A 152 39.26 0.13 -25.74
CA SER A 152 39.21 -1.30 -25.34
C SER A 152 38.77 -1.52 -23.89
N GLY A 153 38.86 -0.50 -23.04
CA GLY A 153 38.52 -0.57 -21.61
C GLY A 153 39.68 -0.19 -20.69
N ILE A 154 39.37 0.05 -19.40
CA ILE A 154 40.34 0.43 -18.37
C ILE A 154 40.32 -0.64 -17.27
N ASN A 155 41.47 -1.24 -16.95
CA ASN A 155 41.62 -2.11 -15.79
C ASN A 155 42.26 -1.34 -14.63
N ILE A 156 41.49 -1.07 -13.58
CA ILE A 156 41.96 -0.36 -12.39
C ILE A 156 42.02 -1.36 -11.24
N VAL A 157 43.25 -1.73 -10.82
CA VAL A 157 43.47 -2.67 -9.71
C VAL A 157 43.20 -2.03 -8.34
N GLY A 158 43.26 -0.69 -8.28
CA GLY A 158 43.03 0.09 -7.06
C GLY A 158 41.72 0.88 -7.09
N VAL A 159 41.76 2.08 -6.51
CA VAL A 159 40.61 2.99 -6.43
C VAL A 159 40.58 3.90 -7.65
N ALA A 160 39.39 4.06 -8.24
CA ALA A 160 39.11 5.13 -9.18
C ALA A 160 38.43 6.28 -8.43
N THR A 161 39.05 7.46 -8.41
CA THR A 161 38.44 8.68 -7.87
C THR A 161 38.06 9.60 -9.02
N VAL A 162 36.77 9.95 -9.10
CA VAL A 162 36.25 10.90 -10.10
C VAL A 162 35.84 12.16 -9.36
N GLY A 163 36.56 13.26 -9.57
CA GLY A 163 36.26 14.55 -8.90
C GLY A 163 35.05 15.28 -9.47
N GLY A 164 34.61 14.92 -10.67
CA GLY A 164 33.41 15.43 -11.33
C GLY A 164 32.35 14.36 -11.53
N ASN A 165 31.57 14.49 -12.61
CA ASN A 165 30.53 13.53 -12.96
C ASN A 165 31.12 12.29 -13.64
N ALA A 166 30.65 11.10 -13.26
CA ALA A 166 30.87 9.88 -14.02
C ALA A 166 29.63 9.60 -14.87
N ILE A 167 29.80 9.52 -16.19
CA ILE A 167 28.73 9.15 -17.13
C ILE A 167 29.00 7.72 -17.61
N ILE A 168 28.07 6.81 -17.33
CA ILE A 168 28.11 5.44 -17.82
C ILE A 168 27.05 5.30 -18.92
N GLY A 169 27.48 5.33 -20.19
CA GLY A 169 26.56 5.17 -21.33
C GLY A 169 26.04 3.74 -21.51
N GLY A 170 26.70 2.76 -20.88
CA GLY A 170 26.32 1.35 -20.91
C GLY A 170 25.75 0.86 -19.57
N VAL A 171 25.87 -0.45 -19.30
CA VAL A 171 25.44 -1.05 -18.04
C VAL A 171 26.53 -0.87 -16.98
N ALA A 172 26.15 -0.33 -15.82
CA ALA A 172 26.99 -0.37 -14.62
C ALA A 172 26.67 -1.65 -13.82
N THR A 173 27.66 -2.51 -13.60
CA THR A 173 27.53 -3.70 -12.74
C THR A 173 28.41 -3.54 -11.51
N ILE A 174 27.81 -3.67 -10.32
CA ILE A 174 28.53 -3.67 -9.04
C ILE A 174 28.66 -5.12 -8.57
N ALA A 175 29.87 -5.67 -8.63
CA ALA A 175 30.11 -7.08 -8.32
C ALA A 175 30.25 -7.40 -6.81
N GLY A 176 30.38 -6.37 -5.96
CA GLY A 176 30.42 -6.57 -4.51
C GLY A 176 29.14 -7.24 -4.01
N THR A 177 29.26 -8.14 -3.04
CA THR A 177 28.12 -8.92 -2.49
C THR A 177 27.68 -8.48 -1.09
N THR A 178 28.26 -7.39 -0.57
CA THR A 178 27.95 -6.88 0.76
C THR A 178 26.54 -6.29 0.81
N GLN A 179 25.67 -6.91 1.61
CA GLN A 179 24.33 -6.39 1.89
C GLN A 179 24.40 -5.04 2.61
N SER A 180 23.59 -4.07 2.18
CA SER A 180 23.41 -2.82 2.91
C SER A 180 22.54 -3.05 4.15
N THR A 181 23.00 -2.57 5.31
CA THR A 181 22.24 -2.62 6.58
C THR A 181 21.91 -1.22 7.12
N ASN A 182 22.57 -0.19 6.58
CA ASN A 182 22.31 1.23 6.78
C ASN A 182 22.87 2.00 5.57
N LYS A 183 22.60 3.31 5.49
CA LYS A 183 22.98 4.16 4.36
C LYS A 183 24.49 4.21 4.05
N ASP A 184 25.35 3.85 5.01
CA ASP A 184 26.82 3.94 4.92
C ASP A 184 27.48 2.56 4.68
N THR A 185 26.69 1.53 4.36
CA THR A 185 27.18 0.15 4.16
C THR A 185 26.62 -0.48 2.89
N GLY A 186 27.32 -1.48 2.37
CA GLY A 186 26.92 -2.26 1.20
C GLY A 186 27.87 -2.08 0.01
N SER A 187 27.56 -2.75 -1.09
CA SER A 187 28.39 -2.70 -2.31
C SER A 187 28.28 -1.40 -3.10
N LEU A 188 27.14 -0.71 -3.00
CA LEU A 188 26.91 0.62 -3.56
C LEU A 188 26.42 1.52 -2.42
N VAL A 189 27.19 2.57 -2.14
CA VAL A 189 26.86 3.59 -1.14
C VAL A 189 26.74 4.94 -1.85
N LEU A 190 25.63 5.62 -1.63
CA LEU A 190 25.34 6.93 -2.23
C LEU A 190 25.09 7.91 -1.08
N GLN A 191 25.96 8.92 -0.96
CA GLN A 191 25.79 9.97 0.05
C GLN A 191 24.68 10.97 -0.32
N GLY A 192 24.37 11.08 -1.61
CA GLY A 192 23.23 11.84 -2.14
C GLY A 192 22.00 10.97 -2.39
N GLY A 193 21.07 11.48 -3.18
CA GLY A 193 19.88 10.72 -3.61
C GLY A 193 20.17 9.74 -4.76
N LEU A 194 19.24 8.81 -4.96
CA LEU A 194 19.19 7.93 -6.12
C LEU A 194 17.94 8.27 -6.94
N GLY A 195 18.12 8.68 -8.19
CA GLY A 195 17.03 8.81 -9.16
C GLY A 195 16.95 7.57 -10.04
N VAL A 196 15.74 7.01 -10.20
CA VAL A 196 15.50 5.85 -11.07
C VAL A 196 14.26 6.13 -11.91
N GLU A 197 14.45 6.32 -13.22
CA GLU A 197 13.36 6.56 -14.18
C GLU A 197 12.49 5.32 -14.41
N LYS A 198 13.07 4.14 -14.19
CA LYS A 198 12.49 2.82 -14.42
C LYS A 198 12.34 2.07 -13.08
N ASN A 199 12.06 0.78 -13.17
CA ASN A 199 11.83 -0.05 -11.98
C ASN A 199 13.09 -0.24 -11.14
N ILE A 200 12.90 -0.29 -9.82
CA ILE A 200 13.86 -0.85 -8.87
C ILE A 200 13.46 -2.30 -8.62
N ASN A 201 14.30 -3.26 -9.00
CA ASN A 201 14.10 -4.67 -8.69
C ASN A 201 15.07 -5.08 -7.58
N ALA A 202 14.54 -5.39 -6.39
CA ALA A 202 15.33 -5.84 -5.25
C ALA A 202 15.08 -7.34 -5.01
N GLY A 203 16.15 -8.13 -4.94
CA GLY A 203 16.06 -9.55 -4.55
C GLY A 203 15.82 -9.76 -3.05
N GLY A 204 16.02 -8.70 -2.25
CA GLY A 204 15.69 -8.65 -0.82
C GLY A 204 14.74 -7.48 -0.51
N ASN A 205 14.71 -7.06 0.76
CA ASN A 205 13.83 -5.98 1.20
C ASN A 205 14.31 -4.60 0.71
N ILE A 206 13.37 -3.73 0.35
CA ILE A 206 13.60 -2.29 0.23
C ILE A 206 13.36 -1.68 1.61
N ALA A 207 14.44 -1.32 2.31
CA ALA A 207 14.38 -0.71 3.63
C ALA A 207 14.49 0.82 3.53
N ALA A 208 13.51 1.54 4.08
CA ALA A 208 13.56 2.99 4.27
C ALA A 208 13.69 3.30 5.77
N VAL A 209 14.70 4.08 6.15
CA VAL A 209 14.84 4.57 7.55
C VAL A 209 13.76 5.61 7.88
N GLY A 210 13.40 6.43 6.88
CA GLY A 210 12.26 7.35 6.95
C GLY A 210 11.00 6.73 6.33
N ASN A 211 10.13 7.60 5.81
CA ASN A 211 8.90 7.18 5.15
C ASN A 211 9.18 6.67 3.72
N LEU A 212 8.41 5.68 3.28
CA LEU A 212 8.29 5.32 1.88
C LEU A 212 7.04 6.00 1.31
N THR A 213 7.24 6.99 0.43
CA THR A 213 6.15 7.68 -0.28
C THR A 213 5.98 7.06 -1.65
N ALA A 214 4.81 6.47 -1.92
CA ALA A 214 4.42 5.98 -3.23
C ALA A 214 3.07 6.61 -3.61
N VAL A 215 2.84 6.82 -4.91
CA VAL A 215 1.52 7.24 -5.41
C VAL A 215 0.54 6.08 -5.28
N ASP A 216 0.93 4.91 -5.82
CA ASP A 216 0.18 3.67 -5.75
C ASP A 216 1.06 2.55 -5.17
N GLY A 217 0.50 1.77 -4.25
CA GLY A 217 1.14 0.57 -3.69
C GLY A 217 0.32 -0.67 -4.01
N SER A 218 0.91 -1.63 -4.72
CA SER A 218 0.31 -2.94 -4.97
C SER A 218 1.11 -4.02 -4.27
N PHE A 219 0.45 -4.77 -3.38
CA PHE A 219 1.05 -5.85 -2.61
C PHE A 219 0.31 -7.15 -2.95
N SER A 220 1.03 -8.14 -3.48
CA SER A 220 0.46 -9.45 -3.82
C SER A 220 0.33 -10.39 -2.62
N GLY A 221 0.91 -10.01 -1.48
CA GLY A 221 0.85 -10.73 -0.22
C GLY A 221 0.29 -9.87 0.92
N ASN A 222 0.40 -10.38 2.13
CA ASN A 222 -0.10 -9.70 3.32
C ASN A 222 0.68 -8.41 3.61
N VAL A 223 -0.04 -7.35 3.93
CA VAL A 223 0.55 -6.10 4.44
C VAL A 223 0.48 -6.11 5.96
N THR A 224 1.63 -6.03 6.63
CA THR A 224 1.72 -5.89 8.09
C THR A 224 2.22 -4.50 8.45
N ILE A 225 1.50 -3.79 9.31
CA ILE A 225 1.86 -2.47 9.80
C ILE A 225 2.16 -2.58 11.30
N GLY A 226 3.41 -2.38 11.70
CA GLY A 226 3.82 -2.46 13.11
C GLY A 226 3.30 -1.30 13.97
N GLY A 227 2.96 -0.17 13.34
CA GLY A 227 2.37 1.01 13.96
C GLY A 227 0.87 1.12 13.74
N THR A 228 0.41 2.34 13.45
CA THR A 228 -0.99 2.64 13.13
C THR A 228 -1.12 3.08 11.68
N LEU A 229 -2.21 2.67 11.03
CA LEU A 229 -2.63 3.22 9.76
C LEU A 229 -3.64 4.36 10.03
N THR A 230 -3.31 5.58 9.64
CA THR A 230 -4.09 6.80 9.95
C THR A 230 -5.23 7.04 8.97
N LYS A 231 -6.36 7.56 9.48
CA LYS A 231 -7.61 7.74 8.72
C LYS A 231 -7.49 8.76 7.58
N GLN A 232 -6.60 9.74 7.71
CA GLN A 232 -6.37 10.74 6.67
C GLN A 232 -5.88 10.09 5.37
N ASP A 233 -5.19 8.96 5.48
CA ASP A 233 -4.59 8.24 4.35
C ASP A 233 -5.47 7.07 3.87
N VAL A 234 -6.42 6.61 4.70
CA VAL A 234 -7.36 5.54 4.35
C VAL A 234 -8.76 6.10 4.15
N THR A 235 -9.12 6.35 2.90
CA THR A 235 -10.47 6.76 2.50
C THR A 235 -11.42 5.58 2.35
N ASN A 236 -10.93 4.47 1.80
CA ASN A 236 -11.71 3.27 1.49
C ASN A 236 -10.90 2.01 1.81
N ILE A 237 -11.60 0.96 2.24
CA ILE A 237 -11.08 -0.40 2.35
C ILE A 237 -12.01 -1.27 1.54
N ASP A 238 -11.53 -1.83 0.43
CA ASP A 238 -12.24 -2.83 -0.35
C ASP A 238 -11.77 -4.22 0.11
N SER A 239 -12.50 -4.79 1.07
CA SER A 239 -12.19 -6.10 1.64
C SER A 239 -13.20 -7.12 1.12
N VAL A 240 -12.72 -8.16 0.44
CA VAL A 240 -13.54 -9.33 0.07
C VAL A 240 -13.89 -10.19 1.31
N GLY A 241 -13.09 -10.08 2.38
CA GLY A 241 -13.25 -10.84 3.62
C GLY A 241 -13.75 -10.02 4.80
N VAL A 242 -13.36 -10.42 6.01
CA VAL A 242 -13.79 -9.84 7.28
C VAL A 242 -12.86 -8.70 7.72
N VAL A 243 -13.44 -7.56 8.10
CA VAL A 243 -12.71 -6.53 8.87
C VAL A 243 -12.73 -6.95 10.34
N THR A 244 -11.58 -7.34 10.89
CA THR A 244 -11.44 -7.68 12.32
C THR A 244 -10.64 -6.60 13.03
N ALA A 245 -11.12 -6.10 14.17
CA ALA A 245 -10.44 -5.07 14.95
C ALA A 245 -10.40 -5.43 16.44
N ARG A 246 -9.23 -5.24 17.09
CA ARG A 246 -9.05 -5.57 18.52
C ARG A 246 -9.91 -4.72 19.46
N ALA A 247 -10.14 -3.45 19.10
CA ALA A 247 -10.91 -2.49 19.89
C ALA A 247 -12.29 -2.19 19.31
N GLY A 248 -12.74 -2.96 18.30
CA GLY A 248 -14.00 -2.76 17.60
C GLY A 248 -13.89 -1.91 16.33
N ILE A 249 -15.00 -1.85 15.61
CA ILE A 249 -15.15 -1.13 14.34
C ILE A 249 -16.02 0.10 14.58
N LYS A 250 -15.53 1.28 14.22
CA LYS A 250 -16.30 2.53 14.30
C LYS A 250 -16.62 3.02 12.89
N VAL A 251 -17.92 3.11 12.58
CA VAL A 251 -18.42 3.68 11.33
C VAL A 251 -19.05 5.04 11.62
N ASN A 252 -18.47 6.10 11.06
CA ASN A 252 -18.88 7.48 11.36
C ASN A 252 -20.10 7.95 10.55
N ALA A 253 -20.32 7.38 9.37
CA ALA A 253 -21.40 7.73 8.44
C ALA A 253 -21.68 6.55 7.49
N GLY A 254 -22.84 6.53 6.83
CA GLY A 254 -23.24 5.48 5.88
C GLY A 254 -23.75 4.18 6.52
N GLY A 255 -23.38 3.90 7.77
CA GLY A 255 -23.82 2.70 8.49
C GLY A 255 -23.08 1.44 8.05
N VAL A 256 -23.53 0.29 8.56
CA VAL A 256 -23.03 -1.03 8.15
C VAL A 256 -24.13 -1.69 7.33
N ASP A 257 -23.88 -1.92 6.04
CA ASP A 257 -24.77 -2.72 5.18
C ASP A 257 -24.33 -4.18 5.21
N ILE A 258 -25.27 -5.08 5.46
CA ILE A 258 -25.04 -6.52 5.57
C ILE A 258 -26.07 -7.20 4.66
N SER A 259 -25.63 -7.52 3.44
CA SER A 259 -26.52 -8.09 2.41
C SER A 259 -27.03 -9.50 2.77
N ALA A 260 -26.29 -10.25 3.60
CA ALA A 260 -26.67 -11.56 4.11
C ALA A 260 -26.02 -11.86 5.48
N GLY A 261 -26.69 -12.64 6.34
CA GLY A 261 -26.10 -13.20 7.57
C GLY A 261 -26.34 -12.42 8.87
N GLY A 262 -26.90 -11.20 8.80
CA GLY A 262 -27.27 -10.41 9.98
C GLY A 262 -26.10 -10.04 10.91
N ILE A 263 -26.41 -9.52 12.09
CA ILE A 263 -25.41 -9.21 13.14
C ILE A 263 -25.50 -10.29 14.22
N THR A 264 -24.41 -11.04 14.43
CA THR A 264 -24.28 -11.92 15.60
C THR A 264 -23.42 -11.21 16.64
N ALA A 265 -24.03 -10.73 17.73
CA ALA A 265 -23.33 -10.12 18.84
C ALA A 265 -23.35 -11.07 20.05
N ALA A 266 -22.19 -11.40 20.60
CA ALA A 266 -22.11 -12.16 21.86
C ALA A 266 -22.58 -11.32 23.08
N GLY A 267 -22.56 -9.99 22.95
CA GLY A 267 -23.05 -9.04 23.94
C GLY A 267 -24.32 -8.31 23.47
N ILE A 268 -24.50 -7.09 23.97
CA ILE A 268 -25.68 -6.26 23.63
C ILE A 268 -25.47 -5.57 22.29
N ALA A 269 -26.38 -5.78 21.34
CA ALA A 269 -26.51 -4.94 20.15
C ALA A 269 -27.50 -3.79 20.45
N SER A 270 -26.97 -2.60 20.73
CA SER A 270 -27.81 -1.40 20.91
C SER A 270 -28.03 -0.72 19.56
N VAL A 271 -29.26 -0.73 19.06
CA VAL A 271 -29.63 0.03 17.85
C VAL A 271 -30.43 1.25 18.29
N SER A 272 -29.86 2.44 18.13
CA SER A 272 -30.56 3.70 18.33
C SER A 272 -30.87 4.31 16.97
N ALA A 273 -32.13 4.66 16.74
CA ALA A 273 -32.43 5.64 15.72
C ALA A 273 -31.84 7.00 16.13
N GLY A 274 -31.30 7.76 15.18
CA GLY A 274 -31.03 9.18 15.40
C GLY A 274 -32.31 9.95 15.74
N ALA A 275 -32.23 11.28 15.92
CA ALA A 275 -33.28 12.15 16.48
C ALA A 275 -34.72 12.03 15.88
N ALA A 276 -34.93 11.30 14.77
CA ALA A 276 -36.24 11.05 14.18
C ALA A 276 -36.39 9.68 13.46
N GLY A 277 -35.50 8.70 13.69
CA GLY A 277 -35.55 7.43 12.95
C GLY A 277 -36.45 6.36 13.58
N THR A 278 -36.92 5.41 12.78
CA THR A 278 -37.49 4.13 13.27
C THR A 278 -36.38 3.08 13.36
N VAL A 279 -36.39 2.27 14.42
CA VAL A 279 -35.52 1.09 14.53
C VAL A 279 -36.33 -0.12 14.07
N THR A 280 -36.00 -0.65 12.90
CA THR A 280 -36.60 -1.88 12.38
C THR A 280 -35.72 -3.06 12.79
N ILE A 281 -36.24 -3.96 13.64
CA ILE A 281 -35.56 -5.19 14.05
C ILE A 281 -36.36 -6.37 13.50
N GLY A 282 -35.68 -7.23 12.74
CA GLY A 282 -36.28 -8.31 11.98
C GLY A 282 -36.50 -7.90 10.52
N TYR A 283 -35.90 -8.67 9.60
CA TYR A 283 -36.17 -8.62 8.17
C TYR A 283 -36.27 -10.06 7.67
N GLY A 284 -37.39 -10.42 7.05
CA GLY A 284 -37.70 -11.79 6.62
C GLY A 284 -38.96 -12.36 7.29
N ASN A 285 -39.09 -13.69 7.30
CA ASN A 285 -40.34 -14.39 7.65
C ASN A 285 -40.60 -14.54 9.17
N THR A 286 -39.79 -13.91 10.03
CA THR A 286 -39.97 -13.94 11.50
C THR A 286 -39.94 -12.52 12.07
N THR A 287 -40.85 -12.26 13.02
CA THR A 287 -40.85 -11.05 13.86
C THR A 287 -39.67 -11.09 14.84
N LEU A 288 -39.44 -9.99 15.58
CA LEU A 288 -38.56 -10.00 16.76
C LEU A 288 -38.81 -11.24 17.62
N ILE A 289 -37.80 -12.10 17.76
CA ILE A 289 -37.80 -13.22 18.71
C ILE A 289 -37.07 -12.76 19.96
N VAL A 290 -37.75 -12.85 21.10
CA VAL A 290 -37.14 -12.62 22.41
C VAL A 290 -37.20 -13.95 23.14
N ASP A 291 -36.04 -14.60 23.26
CA ASP A 291 -35.90 -15.75 24.15
C ASP A 291 -35.76 -15.21 25.58
N GLY A 292 -36.87 -15.19 26.32
CA GLY A 292 -36.98 -14.58 27.64
C GLY A 292 -37.97 -13.40 27.69
N GLY A 293 -37.69 -12.42 28.56
CA GLY A 293 -38.57 -11.27 28.78
C GLY A 293 -38.23 -10.07 27.89
N ALA A 294 -39.25 -9.48 27.25
CA ALA A 294 -39.14 -8.19 26.57
C ALA A 294 -39.58 -7.05 27.50
N ARG A 295 -38.75 -6.01 27.69
CA ARG A 295 -39.13 -4.80 28.44
C ARG A 295 -39.34 -3.63 27.48
N VAL A 296 -40.55 -3.08 27.48
CA VAL A 296 -40.90 -1.86 26.74
C VAL A 296 -41.21 -0.76 27.74
N THR A 297 -40.39 0.30 27.77
CA THR A 297 -40.57 1.44 28.69
C THR A 297 -41.51 2.51 28.14
N GLY A 298 -41.82 2.45 26.84
CA GLY A 298 -42.85 3.24 26.18
C GLY A 298 -44.06 2.41 25.80
N ILE A 299 -44.84 2.91 24.85
CA ILE A 299 -46.00 2.18 24.31
C ILE A 299 -45.50 1.11 23.33
N LEU A 300 -45.80 -0.16 23.60
CA LEU A 300 -45.66 -1.24 22.61
C LEU A 300 -46.92 -1.27 21.74
N THR A 301 -46.85 -0.64 20.58
CA THR A 301 -47.90 -0.78 19.57
C THR A 301 -47.65 -2.06 18.75
N VAL A 302 -48.42 -3.11 19.00
CA VAL A 302 -48.34 -4.37 18.26
C VAL A 302 -49.29 -4.34 17.07
N GLY A 303 -48.74 -4.06 15.88
CA GLY A 303 -49.50 -4.04 14.62
C GLY A 303 -50.59 -2.96 14.55
N THR A 304 -51.39 -2.97 13.48
CA THR A 304 -52.55 -2.07 13.27
C THR A 304 -53.86 -2.60 13.88
N SER A 305 -53.82 -3.74 14.57
CA SER A 305 -54.97 -4.35 15.27
C SER A 305 -54.43 -5.14 16.46
N SER A 306 -54.36 -4.48 17.62
CA SER A 306 -53.70 -4.89 18.87
C SER A 306 -54.00 -6.32 19.32
N LEU A 307 -52.95 -7.11 19.62
CA LEU A 307 -52.97 -8.58 19.71
C LEU A 307 -51.87 -9.13 20.65
N THR A 308 -52.22 -10.02 21.58
CA THR A 308 -51.33 -10.91 22.35
C THR A 308 -51.59 -12.36 21.95
N LEU A 309 -50.54 -13.14 21.67
CA LEU A 309 -50.61 -14.57 21.31
C LEU A 309 -49.86 -15.40 22.35
N ASP A 310 -50.56 -16.27 23.06
CA ASP A 310 -50.05 -17.13 24.12
C ASP A 310 -50.18 -18.60 23.68
N GLY A 311 -49.13 -19.10 23.02
CA GLY A 311 -49.06 -20.46 22.48
C GLY A 311 -48.86 -21.56 23.53
N THR A 312 -48.55 -21.21 24.77
CA THR A 312 -48.45 -22.18 25.87
C THR A 312 -49.83 -22.45 26.47
N ASN A 313 -50.68 -21.43 26.49
CA ASN A 313 -52.02 -21.49 27.08
C ASN A 313 -53.14 -21.45 26.03
N ASN A 314 -52.79 -21.61 24.74
CA ASN A 314 -53.71 -21.55 23.60
C ASN A 314 -54.62 -20.32 23.62
N LYS A 315 -54.10 -19.15 24.02
CA LYS A 315 -54.90 -17.94 24.27
C LYS A 315 -54.48 -16.78 23.39
N VAL A 316 -55.45 -16.00 22.94
CA VAL A 316 -55.23 -14.82 22.11
C VAL A 316 -56.06 -13.65 22.66
N ASN A 317 -55.42 -12.51 22.93
CA ASN A 317 -56.09 -11.29 23.40
C ASN A 317 -56.01 -10.23 22.31
N ILE A 318 -57.13 -9.67 21.85
CA ILE A 318 -57.14 -8.76 20.70
C ILE A 318 -58.02 -7.56 21.01
N GLY A 319 -57.41 -6.38 21.13
CA GLY A 319 -58.10 -5.08 21.07
C GLY A 319 -59.53 -5.08 21.63
N SER A 320 -60.52 -4.60 20.85
CA SER A 320 -61.89 -4.31 21.29
C SER A 320 -62.78 -5.51 21.67
N GLY A 321 -62.23 -6.73 21.75
CA GLY A 321 -62.87 -7.81 22.47
C GLY A 321 -62.78 -7.64 23.99
N VAL A 322 -61.79 -6.86 24.50
CA VAL A 322 -61.59 -6.52 25.90
C VAL A 322 -60.89 -5.15 26.01
N THR A 323 -61.63 -4.10 26.36
CA THR A 323 -61.06 -2.83 26.83
C THR A 323 -60.99 -2.85 28.35
N VAL A 324 -59.77 -2.73 28.91
CA VAL A 324 -59.56 -2.47 30.33
C VAL A 324 -59.08 -1.04 30.46
N ASP A 325 -59.94 -0.16 30.93
CA ASP A 325 -59.62 1.25 31.16
C ASP A 325 -60.10 1.70 32.54
N ALA A 326 -59.88 2.98 32.88
CA ALA A 326 -60.24 3.55 34.19
C ALA A 326 -61.77 3.52 34.47
N THR A 327 -62.60 3.18 33.48
CA THR A 327 -64.07 3.11 33.56
C THR A 327 -64.62 1.68 33.60
N GLY A 328 -63.79 0.64 33.46
CA GLY A 328 -64.16 -0.75 33.72
C GLY A 328 -63.49 -1.83 32.85
N TYR A 329 -63.85 -3.09 33.12
CA TYR A 329 -63.52 -4.26 32.30
C TYR A 329 -64.64 -4.47 31.27
N ARG A 330 -64.46 -3.90 30.08
CA ARG A 330 -65.37 -4.10 28.96
C ARG A 330 -64.80 -5.22 28.09
N VAL A 331 -65.05 -6.49 28.43
CA VAL A 331 -65.20 -7.48 27.35
C VAL A 331 -66.28 -6.91 26.46
N GLY A 332 -66.12 -6.84 25.14
CA GLY A 332 -67.19 -6.31 24.28
C GLY A 332 -68.56 -6.86 24.72
N GLY A 333 -69.44 -5.99 25.23
CA GLY A 333 -70.78 -6.29 25.75
C GLY A 333 -70.84 -7.13 27.03
N ASP A 334 -70.85 -6.50 28.21
CA ASP A 334 -71.39 -6.90 29.54
C ASP A 334 -71.40 -8.38 29.99
N THR A 335 -70.64 -9.28 29.36
CA THR A 335 -70.82 -10.72 29.48
C THR A 335 -69.49 -11.40 29.74
N PHE A 336 -69.30 -11.91 30.95
CA PHE A 336 -68.30 -12.95 31.17
C PHE A 336 -68.87 -14.24 30.58
N LEU A 337 -68.57 -14.52 29.31
CA LEU A 337 -68.87 -15.81 28.69
C LEU A 337 -67.95 -16.87 29.29
N HIS A 338 -68.49 -17.67 30.21
CA HIS A 338 -67.93 -18.96 30.55
C HIS A 338 -68.63 -20.03 29.71
N ALA A 339 -68.01 -21.20 29.52
CA ALA A 339 -68.59 -22.29 28.74
C ALA A 339 -69.93 -22.82 29.30
N THR A 340 -70.36 -22.35 30.47
CA THR A 340 -71.58 -22.74 31.18
C THR A 340 -72.54 -21.57 31.48
N GLY A 341 -72.32 -20.36 30.94
CA GLY A 341 -73.26 -19.24 31.04
C GLY A 341 -72.60 -17.87 31.27
N ALA A 342 -73.34 -16.94 31.90
CA ALA A 342 -72.86 -15.65 32.39
C ALA A 342 -73.37 -15.43 33.82
N ALA A 343 -72.48 -15.10 34.76
CA ALA A 343 -72.86 -14.81 36.15
C ALA A 343 -73.00 -13.30 36.33
N LEU A 344 -74.24 -12.81 36.40
CA LEU A 344 -74.54 -11.38 36.49
C LEU A 344 -75.23 -11.09 37.85
N PRO A 345 -74.72 -10.14 38.66
CA PRO A 345 -75.27 -9.85 39.99
C PRO A 345 -76.64 -9.17 39.93
N PHE A 346 -76.87 -8.38 38.87
CA PHE A 346 -78.17 -7.86 38.50
C PHE A 346 -78.37 -8.14 37.02
N LEU A 347 -79.39 -8.92 36.71
CA LEU A 347 -79.79 -9.20 35.35
C LEU A 347 -81.03 -8.33 35.05
N ASN A 348 -80.81 -7.17 34.43
CA ASN A 348 -81.91 -6.34 33.93
C ASN A 348 -82.37 -6.90 32.57
N VAL A 349 -83.40 -7.75 32.58
CA VAL A 349 -84.02 -8.27 31.36
C VAL A 349 -85.24 -7.43 31.04
N ALA A 350 -85.15 -6.59 30.01
CA ALA A 350 -86.28 -5.79 29.54
C ALA A 350 -87.39 -6.64 28.85
N GLY A 351 -87.16 -7.94 28.63
CA GLY A 351 -88.06 -8.90 27.98
C GLY A 351 -88.30 -10.19 28.78
N VAL A 352 -88.87 -11.21 28.13
CA VAL A 352 -89.16 -12.51 28.76
C VAL A 352 -87.89 -13.34 28.93
N THR A 353 -87.64 -13.85 30.14
CA THR A 353 -86.56 -14.80 30.41
C THR A 353 -87.10 -16.23 30.36
N THR A 354 -86.52 -17.09 29.51
CA THR A 354 -86.78 -18.54 29.51
C THR A 354 -85.62 -19.27 30.18
N SER A 355 -85.90 -20.09 31.20
CA SER A 355 -84.87 -20.85 31.93
C SER A 355 -85.22 -22.34 31.90
N THR A 356 -84.33 -23.16 31.34
CA THR A 356 -84.54 -24.62 31.20
C THR A 356 -84.62 -25.34 32.55
N GLY A 357 -84.13 -24.69 33.63
CA GLY A 357 -84.19 -25.19 35.00
C GLY A 357 -85.29 -24.60 35.89
N GLY A 358 -86.04 -23.59 35.42
CA GLY A 358 -86.99 -22.81 36.21
C GLY A 358 -86.38 -21.57 36.88
N PHE A 359 -87.24 -20.73 37.48
CA PHE A 359 -86.87 -19.45 38.10
C PHE A 359 -87.12 -19.47 39.62
N MET A 360 -86.27 -18.80 40.39
CA MET A 360 -86.48 -18.62 41.83
C MET A 360 -87.43 -17.43 42.07
N ILE A 361 -88.72 -17.69 42.28
CA ILE A 361 -89.68 -16.66 42.70
C ILE A 361 -89.71 -16.64 44.23
N GLY A 362 -89.30 -15.53 44.85
CA GLY A 362 -89.53 -15.29 46.27
C GLY A 362 -90.99 -14.93 46.55
N ILE A 363 -91.82 -15.91 46.90
CA ILE A 363 -93.20 -15.66 47.35
C ILE A 363 -93.20 -15.54 48.88
N THR A 364 -93.66 -14.41 49.43
CA THR A 364 -93.68 -14.16 50.89
C THR A 364 -95.13 -14.04 51.37
N SER A 365 -95.52 -14.78 52.41
CA SER A 365 -96.78 -14.58 53.14
C SER A 365 -96.50 -14.17 54.59
N ALA A 366 -97.45 -13.49 55.23
CA ALA A 366 -97.24 -12.66 56.42
C ALA A 366 -96.72 -13.37 57.69
N THR A 367 -96.60 -14.70 57.73
CA THR A 367 -96.08 -15.39 58.93
C THR A 367 -95.09 -16.54 58.70
N SER A 368 -94.73 -16.91 57.46
CA SER A 368 -93.51 -17.72 57.17
C SER A 368 -93.27 -17.87 55.66
N THR A 369 -92.01 -17.79 55.23
CA THR A 369 -91.59 -18.09 53.84
C THR A 369 -91.61 -19.60 53.61
N VAL A 370 -92.47 -20.09 52.70
CA VAL A 370 -92.68 -21.54 52.53
C VAL A 370 -91.75 -22.17 51.48
N ILE A 371 -91.01 -21.39 50.69
CA ILE A 371 -90.04 -21.94 49.72
C ILE A 371 -88.67 -21.30 49.92
N THR A 372 -87.77 -22.06 50.55
CA THR A 372 -86.39 -21.64 50.82
C THR A 372 -85.35 -22.44 50.02
N ASN A 373 -85.76 -23.39 49.16
CA ASN A 373 -84.80 -24.05 48.26
C ASN A 373 -85.45 -24.62 46.98
N GLY A 374 -84.86 -24.28 45.83
CA GLY A 374 -85.21 -24.80 44.49
C GLY A 374 -86.08 -23.87 43.63
N PRO A 375 -85.92 -23.91 42.28
CA PRO A 375 -86.70 -23.08 41.37
C PRO A 375 -88.17 -23.53 41.31
N ILE A 376 -89.11 -22.58 41.29
CA ILE A 376 -90.52 -22.89 41.08
C ILE A 376 -90.73 -23.19 39.60
N LYS A 377 -91.24 -24.40 39.30
CA LYS A 377 -91.51 -24.83 37.92
C LYS A 377 -92.92 -24.47 37.44
N THR A 378 -93.92 -24.53 38.31
CA THR A 378 -95.31 -24.13 38.04
C THR A 378 -96.00 -23.61 39.31
N LEU A 379 -96.89 -22.61 39.17
CA LEU A 379 -97.88 -22.27 40.20
C LEU A 379 -99.21 -22.90 39.76
N ASN A 380 -99.71 -23.88 40.51
CA ASN A 380 -100.95 -24.59 40.18
C ASN A 380 -102.07 -24.16 41.13
N PHE A 381 -103.18 -23.64 40.59
CA PHE A 381 -104.34 -23.20 41.37
C PHE A 381 -105.51 -24.17 41.17
N VAL A 382 -105.75 -25.04 42.16
CA VAL A 382 -106.72 -26.14 42.07
C VAL A 382 -108.08 -25.72 42.63
N GLY A 383 -109.17 -25.96 41.89
CA GLY A 383 -110.55 -25.65 42.28
C GLY A 383 -111.31 -24.82 41.23
N ALA A 384 -112.64 -25.01 41.13
CA ALA A 384 -113.48 -24.19 40.26
C ALA A 384 -113.73 -22.81 40.89
N GLY A 385 -113.56 -21.73 40.12
CA GLY A 385 -113.83 -20.36 40.57
C GLY A 385 -112.58 -19.50 40.85
N ASN A 386 -111.37 -20.02 40.70
CA ASN A 386 -110.16 -19.18 40.69
C ASN A 386 -110.20 -18.27 39.46
N THR A 387 -110.00 -16.97 39.64
CA THR A 387 -109.93 -16.00 38.53
C THR A 387 -108.58 -15.31 38.52
N PHE A 388 -107.99 -15.24 37.33
CA PHE A 388 -106.81 -14.41 37.04
C PHE A 388 -107.31 -13.25 36.20
N GLN A 389 -107.40 -12.08 36.80
CA GLN A 389 -107.75 -10.88 36.08
C GLN A 389 -106.48 -10.07 35.87
N VAL A 390 -106.05 -9.95 34.62
CA VAL A 390 -104.92 -9.10 34.27
C VAL A 390 -105.46 -7.70 34.00
N THR A 391 -105.06 -6.73 34.82
CA THR A 391 -105.39 -5.31 34.64
C THR A 391 -104.09 -4.53 34.48
N GLY A 392 -103.72 -4.20 33.24
CA GLY A 392 -102.43 -3.55 32.95
C GLY A 392 -101.25 -4.50 33.22
N THR A 393 -100.31 -4.08 34.07
CA THR A 393 -99.15 -4.89 34.49
C THR A 393 -99.41 -5.68 35.78
N THR A 394 -100.61 -5.58 36.34
CA THR A 394 -100.99 -6.27 37.57
C THR A 394 -101.81 -7.51 37.22
N VAL A 395 -101.44 -8.64 37.80
CA VAL A 395 -102.26 -9.86 37.78
C VAL A 395 -102.96 -9.96 39.12
N ASP A 396 -104.25 -9.68 39.14
CA ASP A 396 -105.10 -9.88 40.31
C ASP A 396 -105.51 -11.35 40.36
N ILE A 397 -105.18 -12.01 41.47
CA ILE A 397 -105.42 -13.43 41.68
C ILE A 397 -106.47 -13.58 42.78
N SER A 398 -107.66 -14.05 42.41
CA SER A 398 -108.71 -14.42 43.37
C SER A 398 -108.76 -15.94 43.54
N ILE A 399 -108.69 -16.38 44.80
CA ILE A 399 -108.76 -17.80 45.18
C ILE A 399 -110.06 -18.01 45.94
N ALA A 400 -111.01 -18.75 45.36
CA ALA A 400 -112.30 -19.03 46.00
C ALA A 400 -112.17 -20.19 47.00
N GLY A 401 -112.57 -19.99 48.26
CA GLY A 401 -112.56 -21.04 49.29
C GLY A 401 -113.75 -22.00 49.16
N GLY A 402 -113.50 -23.30 48.98
CA GLY A 402 -114.54 -24.34 48.89
C GLY A 402 -114.55 -25.29 50.09
N GLY A 403 -115.67 -25.38 50.83
CA GLY A 403 -115.90 -26.34 51.91
C GLY A 403 -116.75 -27.54 51.46
N GLY A 404 -116.22 -28.75 51.58
CA GLY A 404 -116.90 -30.04 51.36
C GLY A 404 -117.57 -30.62 52.62
N GLY A 405 -118.63 -31.41 52.47
CA GLY A 405 -119.61 -31.79 53.52
C GLY A 405 -119.37 -33.09 54.33
N GLY A 406 -120.26 -33.33 55.30
CA GLY A 406 -120.41 -34.57 56.10
C GLY A 406 -121.68 -34.56 56.99
N SER A 407 -122.41 -35.68 57.06
CA SER A 407 -123.84 -35.82 57.47
C SER A 407 -124.08 -36.57 58.81
N THR A 408 -125.17 -36.18 59.50
CA THR A 408 -126.09 -36.91 60.44
C THR A 408 -125.68 -37.35 61.87
N GLY A 409 -126.39 -36.78 62.87
CA GLY A 409 -126.64 -37.31 64.23
C GLY A 409 -127.75 -36.49 64.94
N LYS A 410 -128.80 -37.16 65.45
CA LYS A 410 -130.12 -36.60 65.85
C LYS A 410 -130.15 -35.80 67.17
N THR A 411 -130.85 -34.65 67.18
CA THR A 411 -131.66 -34.16 68.32
C THR A 411 -132.92 -33.48 67.77
N GLN A 412 -134.09 -33.99 68.19
CA GLN A 412 -135.43 -33.67 67.70
C GLN A 412 -136.25 -33.10 68.86
N PHE A 413 -136.68 -31.85 68.79
CA PHE A 413 -137.85 -31.35 69.53
C PHE A 413 -138.94 -31.03 68.49
N LEU A 414 -139.86 -31.97 68.30
CA LEU A 414 -141.21 -31.74 67.78
C LEU A 414 -142.03 -31.05 68.91
N ALA A 415 -143.16 -30.38 68.75
CA ALA A 415 -144.16 -30.43 67.69
C ALA A 415 -145.09 -29.20 67.76
N SER A 416 -145.59 -28.79 66.60
CA SER A 416 -146.94 -28.27 66.28
C SER A 416 -147.94 -27.86 67.39
N GLY A 417 -148.51 -26.66 67.24
CA GLY A 417 -149.94 -26.54 66.88
C GLY A 417 -150.96 -26.01 67.91
N ILE A 418 -151.61 -24.91 67.50
CA ILE A 418 -153.03 -24.51 67.70
C ILE A 418 -153.43 -23.97 69.10
N GLY A 419 -153.98 -22.74 69.12
CA GLY A 419 -154.68 -22.20 70.28
C GLY A 419 -156.14 -22.68 70.42
N PRO A 420 -156.79 -22.37 71.54
CA PRO A 420 -158.23 -22.16 71.59
C PRO A 420 -158.52 -20.72 72.06
N GLY A 421 -158.94 -19.88 71.11
CA GLY A 421 -159.78 -18.69 71.35
C GLY A 421 -159.41 -17.73 72.49
N SER A 422 -158.39 -16.89 72.30
CA SER A 422 -158.50 -15.43 72.47
C SER A 422 -157.17 -14.75 72.09
N SER A 423 -157.20 -13.85 71.10
CA SER A 423 -156.08 -13.01 70.67
C SER A 423 -155.64 -12.06 71.78
N ILE A 424 -154.36 -12.07 72.17
CA ILE A 424 -153.73 -10.95 72.87
C ILE A 424 -152.33 -10.71 72.28
N ARG A 425 -152.06 -9.42 72.02
CA ARG A 425 -150.96 -8.81 71.29
C ARG A 425 -150.06 -8.02 72.27
N THR A 426 -148.83 -7.77 71.82
CA THR A 426 -147.79 -6.83 72.32
C THR A 426 -146.94 -7.35 73.48
N GLN A 427 -145.61 -7.14 73.50
CA GLN A 427 -144.79 -6.10 72.82
C GLN A 427 -143.83 -6.64 71.77
#